data_AF-A0A6T1LE03-F1
#
_entry.id   AF-A0A6T1LE03-F1
#
_cell.length_a   1.000
_cell.length_b   1.000
_cell.length_c   1.000
_cell.angle_alpha   90.00
_cell.angle_beta   90.00
_cell.angle_gamma   90.00
#
_symmetry.space_group_name_H-M   'P 1'
#
loop_
_entity.id
_entity.type
_entity.pdbx_description
1 polymer ?
#
loop_
_entity_poly.entity_id
_entity_poly.type
_entity_poly.pdbx_seq_one_letter_code
_entity_poly.pdbx_strand_id
1 'polypeptide(L)'
;MNKFADMIELLGSGADDFAQLVVVDREYDVFERAWCVAELHRAYAMGIRQRVCMHMNSVLDVDANDLVVYQRLSTLTVTACRASRPEDKREILSKIPDKQEFDEQLQEVIFGSRGLLRRQLQGFGVLEAASRTAFRVARVQSFPEP
;
A
#
# COMPACT_ATOMS: atom_id res chain seq x y z
N MET A 1 14.00 -15.47 -4.10
CA MET A 1 13.77 -15.60 -5.55
C MET A 1 12.41 -15.00 -5.89
N ASN A 2 12.39 -13.78 -6.40
CA ASN A 2 11.18 -13.02 -6.68
C ASN A 2 10.69 -13.13 -8.13
N LYS A 3 9.90 -14.18 -8.38
CA LYS A 3 9.18 -14.46 -9.63
C LYS A 3 7.80 -13.78 -9.72
N PHE A 4 7.33 -13.16 -8.64
CA PHE A 4 5.95 -12.71 -8.55
C PHE A 4 5.75 -11.35 -9.22
N ALA A 5 6.74 -10.45 -9.14
CA ALA A 5 6.75 -9.24 -9.96
C ALA A 5 6.73 -9.57 -11.45
N ASP A 6 7.60 -10.48 -11.89
CA ASP A 6 7.65 -10.96 -13.28
C ASP A 6 6.32 -11.61 -13.71
N MET A 7 5.65 -12.32 -12.79
CA MET A 7 4.36 -12.95 -13.05
C MET A 7 3.24 -11.91 -13.19
N ILE A 8 3.19 -10.89 -12.32
CA ILE A 8 2.23 -9.78 -12.48
C ILE A 8 2.45 -9.05 -13.81
N GLU A 9 3.70 -8.86 -14.22
CA GLU A 9 4.02 -8.23 -15.49
C GLU A 9 3.55 -9.07 -16.68
N LEU A 10 3.83 -10.37 -16.63
CA LEU A 10 3.40 -11.31 -17.65
C LEU A 10 1.87 -11.39 -17.76
N LEU A 11 1.17 -11.48 -16.63
CA LEU A 11 -0.30 -11.56 -16.62
C LEU A 11 -0.96 -10.24 -17.02
N GLY A 12 -0.43 -9.11 -16.55
CA GLY A 12 -0.96 -7.78 -16.87
C GLY A 12 -0.77 -7.39 -18.34
N SER A 13 0.27 -7.91 -18.99
CA SER A 13 0.50 -7.69 -20.43
C SER A 13 -0.22 -8.70 -21.34
N GLY A 14 -0.58 -9.87 -20.81
CA GLY A 14 -1.14 -10.97 -21.60
C GLY A 14 -2.67 -11.11 -21.59
N ALA A 15 -3.39 -10.43 -20.69
CA ALA A 15 -4.84 -10.56 -20.58
C ALA A 15 -5.54 -9.20 -20.42
N ASP A 16 -6.48 -8.92 -21.34
CA ASP A 16 -7.18 -7.62 -21.46
C ASP A 16 -7.99 -7.21 -20.22
N ASP A 17 -8.36 -8.18 -19.36
CA ASP A 17 -9.18 -7.96 -18.17
C ASP A 17 -8.51 -8.45 -16.87
N PHE A 18 -7.19 -8.57 -16.87
CA PHE A 18 -6.47 -8.96 -15.66
C PHE A 18 -6.66 -7.95 -14.53
N ALA A 19 -6.96 -8.45 -13.33
CA ALA A 19 -7.16 -7.65 -12.14
C ALA A 19 -6.59 -8.36 -10.90
N GLN A 20 -6.05 -7.58 -9.97
CA GLN A 20 -5.56 -8.10 -8.70
C GLN A 20 -6.66 -8.00 -7.64
N LEU A 21 -6.97 -9.12 -6.99
CA LEU A 21 -7.83 -9.15 -5.81
C LEU A 21 -6.97 -9.20 -4.55
N VAL A 22 -7.08 -8.15 -3.73
CA VAL A 22 -6.37 -8.01 -2.46
C VAL A 22 -7.32 -8.41 -1.34
N VAL A 23 -7.11 -9.59 -0.77
CA VAL A 23 -7.89 -10.05 0.39
C VAL A 23 -7.19 -9.59 1.66
N VAL A 24 -7.90 -8.82 2.48
CA VAL A 24 -7.38 -8.25 3.74
C VAL A 24 -8.08 -8.93 4.91
N ASP A 25 -7.30 -9.40 5.88
CA ASP A 25 -7.79 -9.93 7.15
C ASP A 25 -8.17 -8.79 8.13
N ARG A 26 -8.53 -9.13 9.36
CA ARG A 26 -8.94 -8.12 10.36
C ARG A 26 -7.75 -7.37 10.93
N GLU A 27 -6.56 -7.96 10.82
CA GLU A 27 -5.29 -7.47 11.35
C GLU A 27 -4.55 -6.56 10.36
N TYR A 28 -4.99 -6.53 9.10
CA TYR A 28 -4.41 -5.78 7.98
C TYR A 28 -2.98 -6.22 7.64
N ASP A 29 -2.63 -7.47 7.96
CA ASP A 29 -1.25 -7.98 7.90
C ASP A 29 -0.68 -7.98 6.48
N VAL A 30 -1.54 -8.05 5.45
CA VAL A 30 -1.11 -7.97 4.04
C VAL A 30 -0.32 -6.70 3.74
N PHE A 31 -0.62 -5.58 4.41
CA PHE A 31 0.11 -4.32 4.22
C PHE A 31 1.43 -4.28 4.97
N GLU A 32 1.65 -5.17 5.95
CA GLU A 32 2.93 -5.23 6.69
C GLU A 32 3.90 -6.27 6.12
N ARG A 33 3.53 -6.98 5.05
CA ARG A 33 4.39 -7.98 4.42
C ARG A 33 5.14 -7.38 3.25
N ALA A 34 6.46 -7.43 3.31
CA ALA A 34 7.36 -6.80 2.32
C ALA A 34 7.06 -7.27 0.90
N TRP A 35 6.69 -8.55 0.74
CA TRP A 35 6.31 -9.11 -0.54
C TRP A 35 5.00 -8.53 -1.07
N CYS A 36 3.98 -8.51 -0.21
CA CYS A 36 2.65 -8.08 -0.58
C CYS A 36 2.68 -6.61 -0.98
N VAL A 37 3.35 -5.74 -0.22
CA VAL A 37 3.45 -4.31 -0.58
C VAL A 37 4.22 -4.08 -1.88
N ALA A 38 5.29 -4.84 -2.14
CA ALA A 38 6.02 -4.78 -3.41
C ALA A 38 5.14 -5.18 -4.60
N GLU A 39 4.32 -6.21 -4.43
CA GLU A 39 3.39 -6.66 -5.46
C GLU A 39 2.24 -5.67 -5.69
N LEU A 40 1.66 -5.14 -4.61
CA LEU A 40 0.61 -4.13 -4.66
C LEU A 40 1.10 -2.87 -5.38
N HIS A 41 2.30 -2.41 -5.03
CA HIS A 41 2.95 -1.27 -5.67
C HIS A 41 3.19 -1.53 -7.15
N ARG A 42 3.72 -2.70 -7.52
CA ARG A 42 4.00 -3.04 -8.93
C ARG A 42 2.72 -3.06 -9.77
N ALA A 43 1.67 -3.72 -9.27
CA ALA A 43 0.38 -3.76 -9.95
C ALA A 43 -0.20 -2.36 -10.15
N TYR A 44 -0.12 -1.50 -9.14
CA TYR A 44 -0.55 -0.11 -9.21
C TYR A 44 0.24 0.70 -10.25
N ALA A 45 1.57 0.58 -10.26
CA ALA A 45 2.46 1.25 -11.21
C ALA A 45 2.20 0.83 -12.66
N MET A 46 1.78 -0.42 -12.87
CA MET A 46 1.37 -0.94 -14.18
C MET A 46 -0.05 -0.56 -14.59
N GLY A 47 -0.82 0.10 -13.72
CA GLY A 47 -2.23 0.43 -13.97
C GLY A 47 -3.16 -0.78 -13.93
N ILE A 48 -2.72 -1.92 -13.37
CA ILE A 48 -3.56 -3.11 -13.20
C ILE A 48 -4.68 -2.76 -12.22
N ARG A 49 -5.91 -3.14 -12.56
CA ARG A 49 -7.07 -2.86 -11.73
C ARG A 49 -6.98 -3.67 -10.42
N GLN A 50 -6.87 -2.98 -9.29
CA GLN A 50 -6.87 -3.61 -7.97
C GLN A 50 -8.25 -3.50 -7.32
N ARG A 51 -8.70 -4.60 -6.70
CA ARG A 51 -9.93 -4.65 -5.90
C ARG A 51 -9.60 -5.19 -4.53
N VAL A 52 -10.16 -4.57 -3.49
CA VAL A 52 -10.02 -5.06 -2.12
C VAL A 52 -11.24 -5.90 -1.74
N CYS A 53 -11.00 -7.02 -1.06
CA CYS A 53 -12.02 -7.83 -0.41
C CYS A 53 -11.67 -7.91 1.06
N MET A 54 -12.63 -7.59 1.92
CA MET A 54 -12.45 -7.64 3.37
C MET A 54 -13.63 -8.37 3.99
N HIS A 55 -13.45 -8.78 5.24
CA HIS A 55 -14.53 -9.38 6.00
C HIS A 55 -15.71 -8.42 6.18
N MET A 56 -16.95 -8.92 6.09
CA MET A 56 -18.21 -8.19 5.85
C MET A 56 -18.55 -7.04 6.83
N ASN A 57 -17.82 -6.89 7.94
CA ASN A 57 -18.02 -5.87 8.96
C ASN A 57 -16.81 -4.92 9.17
N SER A 58 -15.81 -4.92 8.29
CA SER A 58 -14.58 -4.10 8.45
C SER A 58 -14.65 -2.75 7.73
N VAL A 59 -15.78 -2.03 7.84
CA VAL A 59 -15.72 -0.59 7.60
C VAL A 59 -14.86 -0.04 8.73
N LEU A 60 -13.76 0.64 8.39
CA LEU A 60 -13.02 1.37 9.40
C LEU A 60 -14.00 2.43 9.93
N ASP A 61 -14.48 2.23 11.15
CA ASP A 61 -15.29 3.21 11.89
C ASP A 61 -14.35 4.05 12.76
N VAL A 62 -14.78 5.19 13.30
CA VAL A 62 -13.93 6.06 14.13
C VAL A 62 -13.80 5.53 15.56
N ASP A 63 -14.09 4.25 15.78
CA ASP A 63 -13.89 3.59 17.05
C ASP A 63 -12.39 3.35 17.34
N ALA A 64 -12.04 3.22 18.62
CA ALA A 64 -10.65 3.22 19.09
C ALA A 64 -9.74 2.18 18.41
N ASN A 65 -10.29 1.05 17.94
CA ASN A 65 -9.52 -0.01 17.28
C ASN A 65 -9.11 0.37 15.85
N ASP A 66 -9.98 1.05 15.12
CA ASP A 66 -9.79 1.35 13.70
C ASP A 66 -8.91 2.59 13.49
N LEU A 67 -8.90 3.52 14.47
CA LEU A 67 -7.91 4.60 14.51
C LEU A 67 -6.48 4.07 14.67
N VAL A 68 -6.28 2.99 15.44
CA VAL A 68 -4.97 2.34 15.61
C VAL A 68 -4.54 1.68 14.30
N VAL A 69 -5.44 1.00 13.60
CA VAL A 69 -5.17 0.44 12.27
C VAL A 69 -4.79 1.55 11.29
N TYR A 70 -5.54 2.65 11.27
CA TYR A 70 -5.23 3.79 10.43
C TYR A 70 -3.84 4.35 10.70
N GLN A 71 -3.50 4.60 11.97
CA GLN A 71 -2.19 5.11 12.36
C GLN A 71 -1.05 4.18 11.92
N ARG A 72 -1.22 2.86 12.12
CA ARG A 72 -0.26 1.84 11.66
C ARG A 72 -0.04 1.91 10.15
N LEU A 73 -1.12 1.95 9.37
CA LEU A 73 -1.04 1.98 7.91
C LEU A 73 -0.50 3.32 7.37
N SER A 74 -0.82 4.44 8.03
CA SER A 74 -0.35 5.78 7.64
C SER A 74 1.15 6.00 7.88
N THR A 75 1.75 5.23 8.79
CA THR A 75 3.20 5.28 9.10
C THR A 75 3.96 4.09 8.51
N LEU A 76 3.30 3.30 7.66
CA LEU A 76 3.86 2.11 7.03
C LEU A 76 5.03 2.49 6.12
N THR A 77 6.15 1.78 6.30
CA THR A 77 7.31 1.84 5.43
C THR A 77 7.70 0.43 4.97
N VAL A 78 8.19 0.32 3.74
CA VAL A 78 8.63 -0.97 3.17
C VAL A 78 9.80 -1.56 3.96
N THR A 79 10.62 -0.71 4.58
CA THR A 79 11.73 -1.13 5.43
C THR A 79 11.27 -1.72 6.76
N ALA A 80 10.12 -1.29 7.30
CA ALA A 80 9.50 -1.86 8.49
C ALA A 80 8.74 -3.17 8.21
N CYS A 81 8.40 -3.44 6.94
CA CYS A 81 7.65 -4.63 6.57
C CYS A 81 8.40 -5.94 6.90
N ARG A 82 7.63 -6.97 7.24
CA ARG A 82 8.11 -8.31 7.63
C ARG A 82 8.24 -9.21 6.41
N ALA A 83 9.15 -10.16 6.49
CA ALA A 83 9.24 -11.29 5.56
C ALA A 83 9.52 -12.56 6.38
N SER A 84 9.02 -13.70 5.90
CA SER A 84 9.25 -14.99 6.57
C SER A 84 10.73 -15.36 6.63
N ARG A 85 11.51 -14.87 5.65
CA ARG A 85 12.95 -15.09 5.54
C ARG A 85 13.69 -13.75 5.40
N PRO A 86 14.75 -13.49 6.19
CA PRO A 86 15.51 -12.25 6.10
C PRO A 86 16.16 -12.00 4.72
N GLU A 87 16.55 -13.06 4.02
CA GLU A 87 17.06 -12.98 2.65
C GLU A 87 16.04 -12.46 1.65
N ASP A 88 14.76 -12.84 1.77
CA ASP A 88 13.69 -12.34 0.90
C ASP A 88 13.48 -10.84 1.14
N LYS A 89 13.51 -10.37 2.40
CA LYS A 89 13.44 -8.94 2.72
C LYS A 89 14.58 -8.17 2.08
N ARG A 90 15.82 -8.67 2.19
CA ARG A 90 16.99 -8.04 1.56
C ARG A 90 16.87 -7.99 0.04
N GLU A 91 16.40 -9.08 -0.59
CA GLU A 91 16.18 -9.14 -2.04
C GLU A 91 15.16 -8.07 -2.47
N ILE A 92 14.00 -7.99 -1.81
CA ILE A 92 12.96 -7.00 -2.12
C ILE A 92 13.48 -5.56 -1.95
N LEU A 93 14.10 -5.27 -0.81
CA LEU A 93 14.62 -3.92 -0.53
C LEU A 93 15.74 -3.52 -1.48
N SER A 94 16.51 -4.48 -2.01
CA SER A 94 17.55 -4.20 -3.01
C SER A 94 16.99 -3.82 -4.38
N LYS A 95 15.77 -4.29 -4.71
CA LYS A 95 15.07 -3.96 -5.96
C LYS A 95 14.39 -2.59 -5.93
N ILE A 96 14.19 -2.02 -4.75
CA ILE A 96 13.58 -0.71 -4.56
C ILE A 96 14.73 0.32 -4.53
N PRO A 97 14.92 1.16 -5.55
CA PRO A 97 16.03 2.12 -5.55
C PRO A 97 15.81 3.17 -4.46
N ASP A 98 14.69 3.90 -4.54
CA ASP A 98 14.26 4.91 -3.59
C ASP A 98 13.14 4.36 -2.70
N LYS A 99 13.41 4.28 -1.39
CA LYS A 99 12.47 3.69 -0.42
C LYS A 99 11.44 4.72 0.00
N GLN A 100 11.80 5.99 0.01
CA GLN A 100 10.89 7.07 0.34
C GLN A 100 9.86 7.23 -0.77
N GLU A 101 10.29 7.28 -2.03
CA GLU A 101 9.37 7.35 -3.17
C GLU A 101 8.44 6.13 -3.20
N PHE A 102 8.97 4.94 -2.91
CA PHE A 102 8.17 3.73 -2.79
C PHE A 102 7.11 3.85 -1.69
N ASP A 103 7.50 4.32 -0.50
CA ASP A 103 6.59 4.49 0.63
C ASP A 103 5.50 5.52 0.31
N GLU A 104 5.83 6.64 -0.34
CA GLU A 104 4.86 7.63 -0.80
C GLU A 104 3.87 7.04 -1.82
N GLN A 105 4.36 6.28 -2.79
CA GLN A 105 3.50 5.61 -3.77
C GLN A 105 2.65 4.52 -3.11
N LEU A 106 3.16 3.82 -2.12
CA LEU A 106 2.41 2.83 -1.33
C LEU A 106 1.26 3.51 -0.57
N GLN A 107 1.47 4.71 -0.01
CA GLN A 107 0.40 5.49 0.61
C GLN A 107 -0.69 5.87 -0.39
N GLU A 108 -0.34 6.21 -1.64
CA GLU A 108 -1.32 6.41 -2.71
C GLU A 108 -2.05 5.12 -3.10
N VAL A 109 -1.38 3.96 -3.11
CA VAL A 109 -2.02 2.65 -3.35
C VAL A 109 -3.06 2.34 -2.28
N ILE A 110 -2.76 2.62 -1.01
CA ILE A 110 -3.64 2.29 0.12
C ILE A 110 -4.77 3.33 0.25
N PHE A 111 -4.43 4.62 0.28
CA PHE A 111 -5.31 5.71 0.68
C PHE A 111 -5.64 6.72 -0.42
N GLY A 112 -5.03 6.61 -1.59
CA GLY A 112 -5.27 7.53 -2.70
C GLY A 112 -6.73 7.52 -3.15
N SER A 113 -7.09 8.46 -4.02
CA SER A 113 -8.47 8.58 -4.55
C SER A 113 -8.95 7.32 -5.28
N ARG A 114 -8.01 6.55 -5.83
CA ARG A 114 -8.24 5.24 -6.46
C ARG A 114 -7.70 4.08 -5.62
N GLY A 115 -7.22 4.35 -4.41
CA GLY A 115 -6.59 3.40 -3.53
C GLY A 115 -7.53 2.29 -3.04
N LEU A 116 -6.92 1.30 -2.39
CA LEU A 116 -7.58 0.08 -1.93
C LEU A 116 -8.66 0.38 -0.87
N LEU A 117 -8.38 1.29 0.07
CA LEU A 117 -9.25 1.56 1.22
C LEU A 117 -10.22 2.74 1.00
N ARG A 118 -10.34 3.25 -0.24
CA ARG A 118 -11.11 4.48 -0.52
C ARG A 118 -12.58 4.44 -0.10
N ARG A 119 -13.21 3.26 -0.06
CA ARG A 119 -14.63 3.13 0.34
C ARG A 119 -14.77 3.02 1.84
N GLN A 120 -13.80 2.39 2.49
CA GLN A 120 -13.76 2.14 3.91
C GLN A 120 -13.43 3.40 4.70
N LEU A 121 -12.78 4.38 4.09
CA LEU A 121 -12.48 5.68 4.70
C LEU A 121 -13.57 6.74 4.54
N GLN A 122 -14.74 6.41 3.99
CA GLN A 122 -15.81 7.41 3.77
C GLN A 122 -16.31 8.09 5.06
N GLY A 123 -16.05 7.52 6.25
CA GLY A 123 -16.30 8.15 7.56
C GLY A 123 -15.13 8.96 8.14
N PHE A 124 -13.94 8.87 7.56
CA PHE A 124 -12.70 9.49 8.04
C PHE A 124 -12.38 10.83 7.36
N GLY A 125 -13.36 11.55 6.79
CA GLY A 125 -13.10 12.70 5.91
C GLY A 125 -12.15 13.78 6.46
N VAL A 126 -12.17 14.03 7.77
CA VAL A 126 -11.21 14.95 8.44
C VAL A 126 -9.81 14.35 8.54
N LEU A 127 -9.71 13.05 8.86
CA LEU A 127 -8.45 12.32 8.96
C LEU A 127 -7.82 12.08 7.59
N GLU A 128 -8.63 11.79 6.57
CA GLU A 128 -8.21 11.70 5.17
C GLU A 128 -7.64 13.05 4.70
N ALA A 129 -8.34 14.15 4.98
CA ALA A 129 -7.85 15.50 4.67
C ALA A 129 -6.54 15.82 5.43
N ALA A 130 -6.44 15.43 6.70
CA ALA A 130 -5.25 15.62 7.52
C ALA A 130 -4.06 14.81 6.97
N SER A 131 -4.25 13.54 6.60
CA SER A 131 -3.19 12.72 6.02
C SER A 131 -2.77 13.21 4.64
N ARG A 132 -3.71 13.60 3.78
CA ARG A 132 -3.37 14.24 2.49
C ARG A 132 -2.56 15.52 2.69
N THR A 133 -2.84 16.27 3.75
CA THR A 133 -2.07 17.44 4.13
C THR A 133 -0.69 17.05 4.66
N ALA A 134 -0.60 16.06 5.55
CA ALA A 134 0.66 15.55 6.09
C ALA A 134 1.57 15.01 4.98
N PHE A 135 1.04 14.23 4.04
CA PHE A 135 1.79 13.72 2.88
C PHE A 135 2.24 14.85 1.96
N ARG A 136 1.41 15.88 1.71
CA ARG A 136 1.84 17.05 0.95
C ARG A 136 2.96 17.82 1.64
N VAL A 137 2.90 17.96 2.97
CA VAL A 137 3.94 18.63 3.74
C VAL A 137 5.24 17.83 3.73
N ALA A 138 5.18 16.51 3.89
CA ALA A 138 6.35 15.63 3.75
C ALA A 138 7.00 15.78 2.36
N ARG A 139 6.19 15.91 1.30
CA ARG A 139 6.64 16.16 -0.08
C ARG A 139 7.34 17.50 -0.30
N VAL A 140 7.02 18.52 0.49
CA VAL A 140 7.67 19.84 0.42
C VAL A 140 8.97 19.84 1.21
N GLN A 141 9.07 19.05 2.28
CA GLN A 141 10.29 18.97 3.10
C GLN A 141 11.41 18.13 2.45
N SER A 142 11.10 17.24 1.51
CA SER A 142 12.08 16.43 0.78
C SER A 142 12.75 17.15 -0.41
N PHE A 143 12.31 18.35 -0.77
CA PHE A 143 13.00 19.24 -1.70
C PHE A 143 13.55 20.45 -0.93
N PRO A 144 14.85 20.50 -0.58
CA PRO A 144 15.45 21.78 -0.27
C PRO A 144 15.47 22.58 -1.58
N GLU A 145 14.76 23.72 -1.61
CA GLU A 145 14.90 24.71 -2.69
C GLU A 145 16.37 25.19 -2.80
N PRO A 146 16.80 25.63 -4.01
CA PRO A 146 18.20 25.63 -4.47
C PRO A 146 19.18 26.56 -3.72
#